data_AF-A0A522YSC3-F1
#
_entry.id   AF-A0A522YSC3-F1
#
_cell.length_a   1.000
_cell.length_b   1.000
_cell.length_c   1.000
_cell.angle_alpha   90.00
_cell.angle_beta   90.00
_cell.angle_gamma   90.00
#
_symmetry.space_group_name_H-M   'P 1'
#
loop_
_entity.id
_entity.type
_entity.pdbx_description
1 polymer ?
#
loop_
_entity_poly.entity_id
_entity_poly.type
_entity_poly.pdbx_seq_one_letter_code
_entity_poly.pdbx_strand_id
1 'polypeptide(L)'
;MLIELAAHDTGYKVREFTENQFQLGKVSKMTVEGNKLRFYSLAGGKEKSAEETLGSLPLVVGPTFYGFVYNNWDSLMAGKTVKFRYCVLARMETVGFELKKTDSAANQIRIQMKPTSFVISLLVDPIHFTFLPDKTLVSLEGRVPPKIKKGNDWADLDAYEIYKSVAPAFR
;
A
#
# COMPACT_ATOMS: atom_id res chain seq x y z
N MET A 1 -10.37 4.26 -13.93
CA MET A 1 -9.80 2.91 -13.69
C MET A 1 -8.40 3.09 -13.15
N LEU A 2 -7.97 2.18 -12.28
CA LEU A 2 -6.61 2.08 -11.75
C LEU A 2 -6.15 0.64 -11.97
N ILE A 3 -4.91 0.46 -12.41
CA ILE A 3 -4.27 -0.86 -12.47
C ILE A 3 -2.93 -0.76 -11.75
N GLU A 4 -2.70 -1.66 -10.81
CA GLU A 4 -1.46 -1.82 -10.07
C GLU A 4 -0.87 -3.21 -10.35
N LEU A 5 0.41 -3.26 -10.69
CA LEU A 5 1.12 -4.50 -11.00
C LEU A 5 2.46 -4.51 -10.28
N ALA A 6 2.79 -5.62 -9.62
CA ALA A 6 4.09 -5.79 -9.00
C ALA A 6 4.77 -7.08 -9.46
N ALA A 7 6.07 -7.01 -9.74
CA ALA A 7 6.91 -8.19 -9.83
C ALA A 7 7.61 -8.39 -8.48
N HIS A 8 7.46 -9.56 -7.87
CA HIS A 8 8.04 -9.88 -6.57
C HIS A 8 8.49 -11.35 -6.51
N ASP A 9 9.31 -11.71 -5.52
CA ASP A 9 9.64 -13.11 -5.24
C ASP A 9 8.55 -13.81 -4.40
N THR A 10 8.77 -15.08 -4.06
CA THR A 10 7.84 -15.87 -3.24
C THR A 10 7.67 -15.35 -1.80
N GLY A 11 8.61 -14.53 -1.32
CA GLY A 11 8.53 -13.83 -0.03
C GLY A 11 7.88 -12.45 -0.12
N TYR A 12 7.29 -12.10 -1.27
CA TYR A 12 6.72 -10.78 -1.56
C TYR A 12 7.75 -9.64 -1.60
N LYS A 13 9.05 -9.94 -1.77
CA LYS A 13 10.07 -8.92 -1.97
C LYS A 13 9.94 -8.31 -3.37
N VAL A 14 9.64 -7.02 -3.42
CA VAL A 14 9.35 -6.28 -4.66
C VAL A 14 10.61 -6.08 -5.50
N ARG A 15 10.48 -6.27 -6.82
CA ARG A 15 11.49 -5.95 -7.84
C ARG A 15 11.02 -4.82 -8.76
N GLU A 16 9.72 -4.79 -9.07
CA GLU A 16 9.09 -3.76 -9.88
C GLU A 16 7.68 -3.49 -9.36
N PHE A 17 7.25 -2.23 -9.48
CA PHE A 17 5.88 -1.81 -9.22
C PHE A 17 5.45 -0.77 -10.26
N THR A 18 4.31 -1.01 -10.91
CA THR A 18 3.74 -0.12 -11.93
C THR A 18 2.30 0.24 -11.56
N GLU A 19 1.97 1.52 -11.68
CA GLU A 19 0.63 2.11 -11.50
C GLU A 19 0.19 2.79 -12.80
N ASN A 20 -0.91 2.32 -13.38
CA ASN A 20 -1.63 2.99 -14.45
C ASN A 20 -2.86 3.68 -13.85
N GLN A 21 -2.75 4.99 -13.61
CA GLN A 21 -3.82 5.80 -13.05
C GLN A 21 -4.55 6.53 -14.19
N PHE A 22 -5.52 5.84 -14.80
CA PHE A 22 -6.25 6.35 -15.97
C PHE A 22 -7.10 7.58 -15.65
N GLN A 23 -7.50 7.79 -14.38
CA GLN A 23 -8.22 9.01 -13.98
C GLN A 23 -7.39 10.28 -14.21
N LEU A 24 -6.06 10.16 -14.12
CA LEU A 24 -5.11 11.27 -14.24
C LEU A 24 -4.31 11.22 -15.55
N GLY A 25 -4.55 10.23 -16.42
CA GLY A 25 -3.72 10.01 -17.60
C GLY A 25 -2.24 9.82 -17.25
N LYS A 26 -1.96 9.15 -16.11
CA LYS A 26 -0.61 9.00 -15.54
C LYS A 26 -0.21 7.54 -15.49
N VAL A 27 1.01 7.26 -15.94
CA VAL A 27 1.71 5.99 -15.73
C VAL A 27 2.89 6.24 -14.80
N SER A 28 3.10 5.40 -13.81
CA SER A 28 4.24 5.52 -12.89
C SER A 28 4.83 4.16 -12.58
N LYS A 29 6.14 4.10 -12.43
CA LYS A 29 6.89 2.87 -12.23
C LYS A 29 7.98 3.08 -11.18
N MET A 30 8.24 2.03 -10.42
CA MET A 30 9.40 1.89 -9.55
C MET A 30 10.12 0.57 -9.87
N THR A 31 11.45 0.59 -9.97
CA THR A 31 12.30 -0.61 -10.07
C THR A 31 13.29 -0.65 -8.91
N VAL A 32 13.69 -1.87 -8.53
CA VAL A 32 14.67 -2.13 -7.47
C VAL A 32 15.94 -2.74 -8.07
N GLU A 33 17.07 -2.07 -7.87
CA GLU A 33 18.42 -2.53 -8.24
C GLU A 33 19.30 -2.58 -6.98
N GLY A 34 19.47 -3.77 -6.40
CA GLY A 34 20.13 -3.89 -5.10
C GLY A 34 19.33 -3.21 -3.99
N ASN A 35 19.86 -2.13 -3.42
CA ASN A 35 19.16 -1.26 -2.47
C ASN A 35 18.73 0.08 -3.09
N LYS A 36 18.87 0.25 -4.40
CA LYS A 36 18.50 1.49 -5.09
C LYS A 36 17.11 1.35 -5.70
N LEU A 37 16.26 2.33 -5.44
CA LEU A 37 14.95 2.48 -6.04
C LEU A 37 15.06 3.54 -7.14
N ARG A 38 14.53 3.24 -8.33
CA ARG A 38 14.39 4.22 -9.40
C ARG A 38 12.92 4.39 -9.72
N PHE A 39 12.48 5.62 -9.74
CA PHE A 39 11.11 6.00 -10.03
C PHE A 39 11.04 6.67 -11.39
N TYR A 40 9.94 6.42 -12.10
CA TYR A 40 9.60 7.06 -13.36
C TYR A 40 8.11 7.41 -13.35
N SER A 41 7.74 8.55 -13.93
CA SER A 41 6.36 8.96 -14.10
C SER A 41 6.18 9.67 -15.44
N LEU A 42 5.12 9.33 -16.16
CA LEU A 42 4.68 9.98 -17.39
C LEU A 42 3.25 10.48 -17.21
N ALA A 43 3.04 11.79 -17.37
CA ALA A 43 1.72 12.41 -17.34
C ALA A 43 1.67 13.57 -18.34
N GLY A 44 0.66 13.57 -19.23
CA GLY A 44 0.47 14.65 -20.20
C GLY A 44 1.71 14.93 -21.08
N GLY A 45 2.44 13.88 -21.47
CA GLY A 45 3.67 13.98 -22.26
C GLY A 45 4.91 14.47 -21.50
N LYS A 46 4.81 14.70 -20.19
CA LYS A 46 5.93 15.09 -19.34
C LYS A 46 6.45 13.90 -18.56
N GLU A 47 7.74 13.67 -18.65
CA GLU A 47 8.45 12.65 -17.90
C GLU A 47 9.11 13.23 -16.65
N LYS A 48 9.12 12.44 -15.58
CA LYS A 48 9.87 12.70 -14.36
C LYS A 48 10.56 11.43 -13.90
N SER A 49 11.72 11.59 -13.28
CA SER A 49 12.45 10.51 -12.62
C SER A 49 12.92 10.95 -11.25
N ALA A 50 13.10 9.99 -10.34
CA ALA A 50 13.69 10.19 -9.03
C ALA A 50 14.38 8.90 -8.59
N GLU A 51 15.25 9.00 -7.59
CA GLU A 51 15.96 7.86 -7.03
C GLU A 51 15.98 7.95 -5.50
N GLU A 52 15.90 6.80 -4.85
CA GLU A 52 16.03 6.67 -3.40
C GLU A 52 16.94 5.48 -3.08
N THR A 53 17.71 5.57 -2.01
CA THR A 53 18.38 4.40 -1.43
C THR A 53 17.49 3.82 -0.34
N LEU A 54 17.03 2.58 -0.54
CA LEU A 54 16.24 1.83 0.42
C LEU A 54 17.11 1.50 1.64
N GLY A 55 16.57 1.79 2.83
CA GLY A 55 17.16 1.39 4.11
C GLY A 55 17.00 -0.10 4.40
N SER A 56 17.08 -0.47 5.69
CA SER A 56 16.98 -1.87 6.14
C SER A 56 15.54 -2.39 6.28
N LEU A 57 14.54 -1.51 6.24
CA LEU A 57 13.14 -1.90 6.39
C LEU A 57 12.59 -2.53 5.09
N PRO A 58 11.69 -3.53 5.19
CA PRO A 58 11.05 -4.13 4.03
C PRO A 58 10.32 -3.10 3.15
N LEU A 59 10.44 -3.23 1.84
CA LEU A 59 9.66 -2.46 0.87
C LEU A 59 8.35 -3.18 0.55
N VAL A 60 7.24 -2.45 0.61
CA VAL A 60 5.89 -2.95 0.33
C VAL A 60 5.20 -2.02 -0.68
N VAL A 61 4.38 -2.61 -1.55
CA VAL A 61 3.53 -1.92 -2.53
C VAL A 61 2.12 -2.48 -2.46
N GLY A 62 1.13 -1.81 -3.05
CA GLY A 62 -0.28 -2.23 -3.00
C GLY A 62 -0.48 -3.72 -3.28
N PRO A 63 -0.01 -4.23 -4.45
CA PRO A 63 -0.16 -5.64 -4.79
C PRO A 63 0.56 -6.64 -3.86
N THR A 64 1.60 -6.23 -3.11
CA THR A 64 2.31 -7.13 -2.18
C THR A 64 1.89 -6.97 -0.72
N PHE A 65 1.02 -5.98 -0.42
CA PHE A 65 0.64 -5.64 0.94
C PHE A 65 -0.02 -6.80 1.69
N TYR A 66 -1.00 -7.47 1.06
CA TYR A 66 -1.70 -8.57 1.71
C TYR A 66 -0.77 -9.75 2.03
N GLY A 67 0.11 -10.11 1.10
CA GLY A 67 1.16 -11.11 1.33
C GLY A 67 2.13 -10.72 2.45
N PHE A 68 2.48 -9.43 2.54
CA PHE A 68 3.29 -8.90 3.63
C PHE A 68 2.60 -9.03 5.00
N VAL A 69 1.30 -8.72 5.08
CA VAL A 69 0.50 -8.93 6.30
C VAL A 69 0.47 -10.41 6.68
N TYR A 70 0.21 -11.29 5.70
CA TYR A 70 0.16 -12.74 5.91
C TYR A 70 1.48 -13.28 6.47
N ASN A 71 2.61 -12.87 5.90
CA ASN A 71 3.95 -13.28 6.37
C ASN A 71 4.30 -12.76 7.77
N ASN A 72 3.62 -11.72 8.25
CA ASN A 72 3.83 -11.13 9.57
C ASN A 72 2.68 -11.42 10.55
N TRP A 73 1.75 -12.30 10.18
CA TRP A 73 0.50 -12.53 10.91
C TRP A 73 0.73 -12.86 12.39
N ASP A 74 1.61 -13.82 12.68
CA ASP A 74 1.84 -14.28 14.05
C ASP A 74 2.45 -13.19 14.92
N SER A 75 3.32 -12.36 14.34
CA SER A 75 3.88 -11.18 15.03
C SER A 75 2.78 -10.16 15.37
N LEU A 76 1.87 -9.89 14.42
CA LEU A 76 0.74 -8.98 14.62
C LEU A 76 -0.23 -9.53 15.67
N MET A 77 -0.49 -10.84 15.67
CA MET A 77 -1.36 -11.48 16.66
C MET A 77 -0.77 -11.49 18.06
N ALA A 78 0.57 -11.56 18.16
CA ALA A 78 1.30 -11.37 19.41
C ALA A 78 1.38 -9.89 19.87
N GLY A 79 0.70 -8.96 19.18
CA GLY A 79 0.66 -7.54 19.53
C GLY A 79 1.91 -6.76 19.14
N LYS A 80 2.83 -7.34 18.36
CA LYS A 80 4.04 -6.66 17.90
C LYS A 80 3.70 -5.63 16.82
N THR A 81 4.48 -4.56 16.79
CA THR A 81 4.46 -3.56 15.71
C THR A 81 5.39 -4.00 14.59
N VAL A 82 4.89 -4.00 13.35
CA VAL A 82 5.66 -4.37 12.15
C VAL A 82 5.91 -3.12 11.31
N LYS A 83 7.18 -2.75 11.11
CA LYS A 83 7.58 -1.54 10.38
C LYS A 83 8.04 -1.86 8.97
N PHE A 84 7.75 -0.98 8.02
CA PHE A 84 8.08 -1.14 6.61
C PHE A 84 8.13 0.21 5.88
N ARG A 85 8.61 0.18 4.63
CA ARG A 85 8.58 1.29 3.68
C ARG A 85 7.52 1.01 2.63
N TYR A 86 6.60 1.95 2.43
CA TYR A 86 5.56 1.85 1.42
C TYR A 86 5.89 2.74 0.23
N CYS A 87 5.86 2.20 -0.98
CA CYS A 87 6.08 2.98 -2.20
C CYS A 87 4.88 3.86 -2.52
N VAL A 88 5.09 5.17 -2.65
CA VAL A 88 4.05 6.11 -3.05
C VAL A 88 4.44 6.71 -4.40
N LEU A 89 4.02 6.07 -5.49
CA LEU A 89 4.41 6.46 -6.86
C LEU A 89 4.01 7.90 -7.21
N ALA A 90 2.91 8.42 -6.66
CA ALA A 90 2.51 9.82 -6.82
C ALA A 90 3.52 10.82 -6.24
N ARG A 91 4.33 10.39 -5.26
CA ARG A 91 5.38 11.19 -4.62
C ARG A 91 6.79 10.80 -5.10
N MET A 92 6.91 9.70 -5.84
CA MET A 92 8.20 9.15 -6.32
C MET A 92 9.20 8.90 -5.18
N GLU A 93 8.69 8.47 -4.03
CA GLU A 93 9.46 8.16 -2.84
C GLU A 93 8.79 7.03 -2.06
N THR A 94 9.50 6.50 -1.08
CA THR A 94 8.91 5.63 -0.06
C THR A 94 8.61 6.37 1.24
N VAL A 95 7.59 5.91 1.94
CA VAL A 95 7.17 6.47 3.23
C VAL A 95 7.21 5.38 4.29
N GLY A 96 7.65 5.72 5.50
CA GLY A 96 7.68 4.78 6.63
C GLY A 96 6.29 4.57 7.20
N PHE A 97 5.91 3.31 7.37
CA PHE A 97 4.65 2.90 7.97
C PHE A 97 4.86 1.82 9.02
N GLU A 98 3.88 1.69 9.91
CA GLU A 98 3.80 0.57 10.85
C GLU A 98 2.41 -0.06 10.86
N LEU A 99 2.39 -1.38 11.02
CA LEU A 99 1.19 -2.17 11.26
C LEU A 99 1.11 -2.57 12.73
N LYS A 100 -0.10 -2.47 13.29
CA LYS A 100 -0.40 -2.97 14.63
C LYS A 100 -1.82 -3.53 14.68
N LYS A 101 -2.00 -4.65 15.37
CA LYS A 101 -3.33 -5.14 15.74
C LYS A 101 -3.98 -4.15 16.72
N THR A 102 -5.24 -3.84 16.48
CA THR A 102 -6.05 -2.95 17.33
C THR A 102 -7.29 -3.67 17.84
N ASP A 103 -8.07 -2.98 18.67
CA ASP A 103 -9.35 -3.47 19.13
C ASP A 103 -10.26 -3.84 17.95
N SER A 104 -10.99 -4.94 18.13
CA SER A 104 -11.82 -5.54 17.10
C SER A 104 -13.07 -6.16 17.72
N ALA A 105 -14.14 -6.25 16.92
CA ALA A 105 -15.35 -6.96 17.31
C ALA A 105 -15.09 -8.47 17.44
N ALA A 106 -16.02 -9.19 18.09
CA ALA A 106 -15.98 -10.65 18.14
C ALA A 106 -15.90 -11.22 16.70
N ASN A 107 -15.02 -12.21 16.51
CA ASN A 107 -14.74 -12.86 15.22
C ASN A 107 -14.19 -11.95 14.11
N GLN A 108 -13.57 -10.82 14.47
CA GLN A 108 -12.83 -9.99 13.53
C GLN A 108 -11.45 -9.68 14.08
N ILE A 109 -10.53 -9.35 13.19
CA ILE A 109 -9.18 -8.92 13.50
C ILE A 109 -8.95 -7.60 12.77
N ARG A 110 -8.76 -6.52 13.53
CA ARG A 110 -8.48 -5.19 12.96
C ARG A 110 -6.99 -4.91 13.04
N ILE A 111 -6.41 -4.52 11.90
CA ILE A 111 -5.00 -4.13 11.78
C ILE A 111 -4.99 -2.68 11.29
N GLN A 112 -4.32 -1.81 12.04
CA GLN A 112 -4.11 -0.42 11.69
C GLN A 112 -2.76 -0.25 11.01
N MET A 113 -2.74 0.46 9.89
CA MET A 113 -1.56 0.99 9.22
C MET A 113 -1.49 2.49 9.43
N LYS A 114 -0.38 2.99 9.98
CA LYS A 114 -0.18 4.44 10.16
C LYS A 114 1.23 4.89 9.76
N PRO A 115 1.39 6.15 9.32
CA PRO A 115 2.71 6.70 9.04
C PRO A 115 3.59 6.74 10.31
N THR A 116 4.90 6.50 10.16
CA THR A 116 5.85 6.61 11.28
C THR A 116 6.34 8.04 11.51
N SER A 117 6.19 8.92 10.53
CA SER A 117 6.61 10.33 10.63
C SER A 117 5.45 11.18 11.16
N PHE A 118 5.72 11.99 12.19
CA PHE A 118 4.75 12.91 12.77
C PHE A 118 4.17 13.88 11.74
N VAL A 119 5.02 14.46 10.89
CA VAL A 119 4.58 15.41 9.84
C VAL A 119 3.64 14.73 8.85
N ILE A 120 3.89 13.47 8.49
CA ILE A 120 3.04 12.73 7.56
C ILE A 120 1.72 12.34 8.25
N SER A 121 1.75 12.00 9.55
CA SER A 121 0.54 11.68 10.30
C SER A 121 -0.43 12.86 10.47
N LEU A 122 0.02 14.10 10.25
CA LEU A 122 -0.87 15.27 10.21
C LEU A 122 -1.65 15.40 8.88
N LEU A 123 -1.21 14.69 7.83
CA LEU A 123 -1.78 14.80 6.47
C LEU A 123 -2.58 13.56 6.05
N VAL A 124 -2.29 12.41 6.67
CA VAL A 124 -2.86 11.12 6.28
C VAL A 124 -3.32 10.38 7.52
N ASP A 125 -4.63 10.13 7.58
CA ASP A 125 -5.23 9.32 8.63
C ASP A 125 -4.79 7.85 8.53
N PRO A 126 -4.76 7.12 9.65
CA PRO A 126 -4.51 5.68 9.64
C PRO A 126 -5.52 4.91 8.78
N ILE A 127 -5.02 3.90 8.06
CA ILE A 127 -5.84 2.97 7.31
C ILE A 127 -6.13 1.76 8.20
N HIS A 128 -7.36 1.27 8.19
CA HIS A 128 -7.77 0.09 8.95
C HIS A 128 -8.16 -1.04 8.01
N PHE A 129 -7.61 -2.21 8.28
CA PHE A 129 -7.91 -3.45 7.57
C PHE A 129 -8.62 -4.39 8.52
N THR A 130 -9.74 -4.96 8.07
CA THR A 130 -10.50 -5.95 8.84
C THR A 130 -10.36 -7.31 8.20
N PHE A 131 -9.94 -8.28 9.00
CA PHE A 131 -9.78 -9.68 8.61
C PHE A 131 -10.71 -10.57 9.42
N LEU A 132 -11.09 -11.71 8.84
CA LEU A 132 -11.67 -12.84 9.56
C LEU A 132 -10.56 -13.67 10.24
N PRO A 133 -10.92 -14.56 11.19
CA PRO A 133 -9.94 -15.40 11.89
C PRO A 133 -9.10 -16.31 10.97
N ASP A 134 -9.64 -16.65 9.79
CA ASP A 134 -8.95 -17.45 8.75
C ASP A 134 -8.01 -16.60 7.86
N LYS A 135 -7.74 -15.35 8.26
CA LYS A 135 -6.90 -14.36 7.57
C LYS A 135 -7.52 -13.75 6.32
N THR A 136 -8.79 -14.03 6.01
CA THR A 136 -9.48 -13.41 4.86
C THR A 136 -9.68 -11.91 5.10
N LEU A 137 -9.18 -11.05 4.20
CA LEU A 137 -9.49 -9.62 4.18
C LEU A 137 -10.95 -9.40 3.77
N VAL A 138 -11.71 -8.66 4.58
CA VAL A 138 -13.13 -8.38 4.32
C VAL A 138 -13.43 -6.89 4.16
N SER A 139 -12.64 -6.00 4.76
CA SER A 139 -12.80 -4.57 4.54
C SER A 139 -11.51 -3.78 4.69
N LEU A 140 -11.48 -2.62 4.02
CA LEU A 140 -10.49 -1.56 4.20
C LEU A 140 -11.23 -0.25 4.47
N GLU A 141 -10.77 0.52 5.44
CA GLU A 141 -11.27 1.85 5.76
C GLU A 141 -10.09 2.83 5.79
N GLY A 142 -10.09 3.82 4.89
CA GLY A 142 -9.07 4.85 4.83
C GLY A 142 -8.82 5.36 3.41
N ARG A 143 -7.67 6.02 3.22
CA ARG A 143 -7.28 6.59 1.93
C ARG A 143 -6.91 5.51 0.93
N VAL A 144 -7.50 5.60 -0.27
CA VAL A 144 -7.29 4.63 -1.35
C VAL A 144 -6.61 5.28 -2.57
N PRO A 145 -5.92 4.50 -3.43
CA PRO A 145 -5.27 5.06 -4.61
C PRO A 145 -6.23 5.66 -5.67
N PRO A 146 -7.45 5.12 -5.92
CA PRO A 146 -8.44 5.79 -6.77
C PRO A 146 -8.76 7.21 -6.30
N LYS A 147 -9.08 8.09 -7.24
CA LYS A 147 -9.44 9.49 -6.96
C LYS A 147 -10.94 9.71 -7.05
N ILE A 148 -11.44 10.76 -6.40
CA ILE A 148 -12.80 11.25 -6.58
C ILE A 148 -12.77 12.56 -7.36
N LYS A 149 -13.69 12.70 -8.33
CA LYS A 149 -13.82 13.93 -9.10
C LYS A 149 -14.53 14.99 -8.27
N LYS A 150 -13.92 16.16 -8.08
CA LYS A 150 -14.49 17.33 -7.41
C LYS A 150 -14.52 18.50 -8.40
N GLY A 151 -15.67 18.70 -9.04
CA GLY A 151 -15.79 19.66 -10.13
C GLY A 151 -14.91 19.27 -11.32
N ASN A 152 -13.95 20.13 -11.67
CA ASN A 152 -12.99 19.89 -12.74
C ASN A 152 -11.69 19.20 -12.26
N ASP A 153 -11.50 19.06 -10.95
CA ASP A 153 -10.28 18.53 -10.34
C ASP A 153 -10.47 17.13 -9.78
N TRP A 154 -9.35 16.48 -9.46
CA TRP A 154 -9.30 15.20 -8.78
C TRP A 154 -8.80 15.38 -7.35
N ALA A 155 -9.48 14.77 -6.40
CA ALA A 155 -9.10 14.77 -5.00
C ALA A 155 -8.82 13.35 -4.50
N ASP A 156 -8.08 13.27 -3.39
CA ASP A 156 -7.95 12.03 -2.63
C ASP A 156 -9.32 11.51 -2.22
N LEU A 157 -9.45 10.18 -2.25
CA LEU A 157 -10.63 9.46 -1.84
C LEU A 157 -10.31 8.70 -0.56
N ASP A 158 -11.06 8.99 0.49
CA ASP A 158 -11.16 8.15 1.68
C ASP A 158 -12.41 7.29 1.51
N ALA A 159 -12.24 5.96 1.56
CA ALA A 159 -13.26 5.00 1.22
C ALA A 159 -13.39 3.90 2.27
N TYR A 160 -14.57 3.27 2.26
CA TYR A 160 -14.82 1.99 2.88
C TYR A 160 -14.99 0.95 1.77
N GLU A 161 -14.01 0.07 1.63
CA GLU A 161 -14.00 -1.00 0.63
C GLU A 161 -14.42 -2.32 1.26
N ILE A 162 -15.28 -3.07 0.57
CA ILE A 162 -15.68 -4.43 0.96
C ILE A 162 -15.04 -5.40 -0.02
N TYR A 163 -14.30 -6.36 0.52
CA TYR A 163 -13.64 -7.39 -0.25
C TYR A 163 -14.51 -8.65 -0.31
N LYS A 164 -14.65 -9.19 -1.52
CA LYS A 164 -15.22 -10.52 -1.74
C LYS A 164 -14.16 -11.37 -2.42
N SER A 165 -13.71 -12.43 -1.73
CA SER A 165 -12.84 -13.41 -2.38
C SER A 165 -13.63 -14.14 -3.46
N VAL A 166 -13.14 -14.09 -4.69
CA VAL A 166 -13.75 -14.75 -5.87
C VAL A 166 -12.94 -15.96 -6.34
N ALA A 167 -11.82 -16.28 -5.69
CA ALA A 167 -11.01 -17.46 -5.98
C ALA A 167 -10.38 -18.02 -4.69
N PRO A 168 -10.52 -19.33 -4.38
CA PRO A 168 -9.92 -19.94 -3.19
C PRO A 168 -8.39 -19.86 -3.12
N ALA A 169 -7.73 -19.62 -4.27
CA ALA A 169 -6.29 -19.67 -4.43
C ALA A 169 -5.56 -18.34 -4.16
N PHE A 170 -6.28 -17.22 -4.01
CA PHE A 170 -5.70 -15.97 -3.51
C PHE A 170 -5.75 -16.01 -1.98
N ARG A 171 -4.70 -16.61 -1.38
CA ARG A 171 -4.42 -16.61 0.06
C ARG A 171 -2.98 -16.17 0.29
#